data_AF-G9WJ76-F1
#
_entry.id   AF-G9WJ76-F1
#
_cell.length_a   1.000
_cell.length_b   1.000
_cell.length_c   1.000
_cell.angle_alpha   90.00
_cell.angle_beta   90.00
_cell.angle_gamma   90.00
#
_symmetry.space_group_name_H-M   'P 1'
#
loop_
_entity.id
_entity.type
_entity.pdbx_description
1 polymer ?
#
loop_
_entity_poly.entity_id
_entity_poly.type
_entity_poly.pdbx_seq_one_letter_code
_entity_poly.pdbx_strand_id
1 'polypeptide(L)'
;MTNKSKSTWRFLYDALLYPLLIIVAAVFLIMTARLLPFTASEKLTISVTIILILLVETIIVTYHLLKKDGFIGRKKSKIKD
;
A
#
# COMPACT_ATOMS: atom_id res chain seq x y z
N MET A 1 -12.62 -24.56 5.93
CA MET A 1 -12.09 -23.68 4.86
C MET A 1 -10.82 -24.29 4.31
N THR A 2 -10.82 -24.73 3.05
CA THR A 2 -9.64 -25.34 2.42
C THR A 2 -8.53 -24.29 2.25
N ASN A 3 -7.28 -24.68 2.50
CA ASN A 3 -6.10 -23.79 2.56
C ASN A 3 -5.92 -22.87 1.33
N LYS A 4 -6.47 -23.23 0.16
CA LYS A 4 -6.46 -22.38 -1.05
C LYS A 4 -7.25 -21.08 -0.87
N SER A 5 -8.43 -21.13 -0.25
CA SER A 5 -9.27 -19.92 -0.08
C SER A 5 -8.58 -18.87 0.80
N LYS A 6 -7.89 -19.29 1.86
CA LYS A 6 -7.17 -18.41 2.78
C LYS A 6 -6.04 -17.63 2.11
N SER A 7 -5.34 -18.25 1.15
CA SER A 7 -4.29 -17.58 0.37
C SER A 7 -4.86 -16.56 -0.61
N THR A 8 -5.98 -16.86 -1.29
CA THR A 8 -6.64 -15.93 -2.21
C THR A 8 -7.19 -14.70 -1.49
N TRP A 9 -7.85 -14.88 -0.34
CA TRP A 9 -8.35 -13.77 0.47
C TRP A 9 -7.23 -12.87 1.00
N ARG A 10 -6.08 -13.46 1.35
CA ARG A 10 -4.91 -12.70 1.80
C ARG A 10 -4.26 -11.89 0.67
N PHE A 11 -4.14 -12.47 -0.52
CA PHE A 11 -3.72 -11.72 -1.72
C PHE A 11 -4.69 -10.58 -2.03
N LEU A 12 -6.00 -10.84 -2.00
CA LEU A 12 -7.01 -9.81 -2.25
C LEU A 12 -6.91 -8.68 -1.22
N TYR A 13 -6.63 -9.02 0.04
CA TYR A 13 -6.40 -8.04 1.08
C TYR A 13 -5.16 -7.19 0.81
N ASP A 14 -4.02 -7.84 0.57
CA ASP A 14 -2.73 -7.18 0.41
C ASP A 14 -2.64 -6.37 -0.90
N ALA A 15 -3.28 -6.83 -1.97
CA ALA A 15 -3.20 -6.20 -3.29
C ALA A 15 -4.29 -5.16 -3.58
N LEU A 16 -5.46 -5.25 -2.92
CA LEU A 16 -6.60 -4.36 -3.20
C LEU A 16 -7.06 -3.58 -1.97
N LEU A 17 -7.33 -4.24 -0.85
CA LEU A 17 -7.81 -3.55 0.36
C LEU A 17 -6.73 -2.64 0.95
N TYR A 18 -5.48 -3.08 1.01
CA TYR A 18 -4.40 -2.27 1.57
C TYR A 18 -4.17 -0.96 0.80
N PRO A 19 -4.03 -0.95 -0.54
CA PRO A 19 -3.98 0.30 -1.31
C PRO A 19 -5.23 1.18 -1.12
N LEU A 20 -6.41 0.58 -1.00
CA LEU A 20 -7.65 1.32 -0.80
C LEU A 20 -7.68 2.03 0.57
N LEU A 21 -7.19 1.37 1.62
CA LEU A 21 -7.03 1.99 2.94
C LEU A 21 -6.02 3.14 2.92
N ILE A 22 -4.93 3.02 2.15
CA ILE A 22 -3.97 4.11 1.97
C ILE A 22 -4.63 5.31 1.30
N ILE A 23 -5.48 5.10 0.29
CA ILE A 23 -6.22 6.20 -0.36
C ILE A 23 -7.12 6.91 0.66
N VAL A 24 -7.85 6.16 1.50
CA VAL A 24 -8.68 6.75 2.57
C VAL A 24 -7.83 7.56 3.55
N ALA A 25 -6.66 7.04 3.95
CA ALA A 25 -5.72 7.75 4.82
C ALA A 25 -5.19 9.04 4.16
N ALA A 26 -4.84 8.98 2.87
CA ALA A 26 -4.38 10.13 2.10
C ALA A 26 -5.45 11.24 2.08
N VAL A 27 -6.71 10.88 1.78
CA VAL A 27 -7.83 11.82 1.78
C VAL A 27 -8.01 12.45 3.15
N PHE A 28 -7.99 11.64 4.22
CA PHE A 28 -8.11 12.15 5.58
C PHE A 28 -6.99 13.14 5.93
N LEU A 29 -5.73 12.79 5.64
CA LEU A 29 -4.58 13.67 5.90
C LEU A 29 -4.66 14.97 5.09
N ILE A 30 -5.03 14.91 3.82
CA ILE A 30 -5.22 16.11 2.98
C ILE A 30 -6.34 17.00 3.53
N MET A 31 -7.46 16.41 3.98
CA MET A 31 -8.55 17.17 4.60
C MET A 31 -8.08 17.86 5.89
N THR A 32 -7.30 17.18 6.74
CA THR A 32 -6.74 17.80 7.96
C THR A 32 -5.77 18.92 7.62
N ALA A 33 -4.92 18.76 6.60
CA ALA A 33 -3.99 19.80 6.15
C ALA A 33 -4.72 21.05 5.65
N ARG A 34 -5.92 20.90 5.08
CA ARG A 34 -6.75 22.05 4.65
C ARG A 34 -7.29 22.89 5.81
N LEU A 35 -7.51 22.30 6.98
CA LEU A 35 -7.98 23.00 8.18
C LEU A 35 -6.89 23.81 8.88
N LEU A 36 -5.62 23.53 8.58
CA LEU A 36 -4.50 24.25 9.16
C LEU A 36 -4.35 25.66 8.57
N PRO A 37 -3.79 26.62 9.32
CA PRO A 37 -3.65 28.02 8.91
C PRO A 37 -2.48 28.25 7.93
N PHE A 38 -2.27 27.33 6.99
CA PHE A 38 -1.27 27.46 5.93
C PHE A 38 -1.81 28.23 4.72
N THR A 39 -0.89 28.81 3.95
CA THR A 39 -1.19 29.42 2.65
C THR A 39 -1.62 28.37 1.62
N ALA A 40 -2.23 28.81 0.51
CA ALA A 40 -2.69 27.91 -0.54
C ALA A 40 -1.54 27.10 -1.17
N SER A 41 -0.37 27.72 -1.37
CA SER A 41 0.82 27.05 -1.91
C SER A 41 1.39 26.00 -0.96
N GLU A 42 1.47 26.32 0.34
CA GLU A 42 1.93 25.37 1.36
C GLU A 42 0.98 24.17 1.46
N LYS A 43 -0.35 24.39 1.43
CA LYS A 43 -1.34 23.32 1.42
C LYS A 43 -1.20 22.40 0.21
N LEU A 44 -0.92 22.97 -0.96
CA LEU A 44 -0.64 22.20 -2.18
C LEU A 44 0.61 21.34 -2.01
N THR A 45 1.72 21.94 -1.55
CA THR A 45 2.97 21.21 -1.30
C THR A 45 2.76 20.08 -0.31
N ILE A 46 2.11 20.33 0.83
CA ILE A 46 1.78 19.31 1.84
C ILE A 46 0.95 18.19 1.23
N SER A 47 -0.08 18.51 0.44
CA SER A 47 -0.92 17.50 -0.20
C SER A 47 -0.14 16.62 -1.18
N VAL A 48 0.72 17.22 -2.01
CA VAL A 48 1.60 16.49 -2.93
C VAL A 48 2.59 15.62 -2.15
N THR A 49 3.19 16.13 -1.08
CA THR A 49 4.11 15.38 -0.22
C THR A 49 3.42 14.18 0.43
N ILE A 50 2.21 14.34 0.97
CA ILE A 50 1.42 13.23 1.53
C ILE A 50 1.21 12.14 0.49
N ILE A 51 0.80 12.50 -0.73
CA ILE A 51 0.56 11.55 -1.81
C ILE A 51 1.85 10.79 -2.18
N LEU A 52 2.97 11.49 -2.33
CA LEU A 52 4.25 10.88 -2.69
C LEU A 52 4.73 9.89 -1.62
N ILE A 53 4.66 10.27 -0.34
CA ILE A 53 5.08 9.41 0.78
C ILE A 53 4.23 8.14 0.80
N LEU A 54 2.90 8.29 0.76
CA LEU A 54 1.98 7.16 0.82
C LEU A 54 2.08 6.25 -0.41
N LEU A 55 2.37 6.82 -1.58
CA LEU A 55 2.59 6.04 -2.81
C LEU A 55 3.86 5.19 -2.70
N VAL A 56 4.96 5.77 -2.24
CA VAL A 56 6.22 5.04 -2.03
C VAL A 56 6.04 3.94 -0.97
N GLU A 57 5.40 4.26 0.15
CA GLU A 57 5.08 3.30 1.20
C GLU A 57 4.23 2.15 0.65
N THR A 58 3.17 2.44 -0.11
CA THR A 58 2.28 1.44 -0.69
C THR A 58 3.04 0.49 -1.60
N ILE A 59 3.91 1.01 -2.48
CA ILE A 59 4.71 0.19 -3.38
C ILE A 59 5.64 -0.73 -2.59
N ILE A 60 6.36 -0.19 -1.59
CA ILE A 60 7.31 -0.97 -0.78
C ILE A 60 6.58 -2.08 -0.01
N VAL A 61 5.48 -1.74 0.67
CA VAL A 61 4.73 -2.70 1.50
C VAL A 61 4.05 -3.74 0.63
N THR A 62 3.37 -3.34 -0.45
CA THR A 62 2.71 -4.26 -1.38
C THR A 62 3.74 -5.21 -2.00
N TYR A 63 4.89 -4.70 -2.44
CA TYR A 63 5.98 -5.53 -2.96
C TYR A 63 6.50 -6.51 -1.89
N HIS A 64 6.71 -6.04 -0.66
CA HIS A 64 7.17 -6.88 0.44
C HIS A 64 6.18 -8.01 0.77
N LEU A 65 4.89 -7.70 0.85
CA LEU A 65 3.82 -8.65 1.13
C LEU A 65 3.69 -9.70 0.02
N LEU A 66 3.64 -9.24 -1.25
CA LEU A 66 3.56 -10.14 -2.40
C LEU A 66 4.80 -11.02 -2.55
N LYS A 67 5.99 -10.50 -2.20
CA LYS A 67 7.24 -11.29 -2.19
C LYS A 67 7.25 -12.32 -1.06
N LYS A 68 6.83 -11.93 0.16
CA LYS A 68 6.73 -12.83 1.31
C LYS A 68 5.76 -13.98 1.05
N ASP A 69 4.64 -13.69 0.40
CA ASP A 69 3.62 -14.68 0.07
C ASP A 69 3.96 -15.49 -1.20
N GLY A 70 5.12 -15.25 -1.81
CA GLY A 70 5.67 -16.05 -2.91
C GLY A 70 5.06 -15.75 -4.28
N PHE A 71 4.25 -14.70 -4.38
CA PHE A 71 3.66 -14.24 -5.64
C PHE A 71 4.69 -13.58 -6.56
N ILE A 72 5.63 -12.82 -5.98
CA ILE A 72 6.69 -12.13 -6.73
C ILE A 72 8.06 -12.65 -6.30
N GLY A 73 8.87 -13.07 -7.29
CA GLY A 73 10.24 -13.50 -7.05
C GLY A 73 10.34 -14.89 -6.43
N ARG A 74 9.77 -15.92 -7.09
CA ARG A 74 10.04 -17.32 -6.76
C ARG A 74 11.54 -17.50 -6.49
N LYS A 75 11.91 -17.79 -5.23
CA LYS A 75 13.09 -18.63 -5.02
C LYS A 75 12.77 -19.92 -5.76
N LYS A 76 13.52 -20.22 -6.81
CA LYS A 76 13.66 -21.58 -7.36
C LYS A 76 14.12 -22.47 -6.21
N SER A 77 13.20 -22.91 -5.36
CA SER A 77 13.49 -23.88 -4.32
C SER A 77 13.52 -25.24 -4.97
N LYS A 78 14.73 -25.62 -5.38
CA LYS A 78 15.25 -26.98 -5.54
C LYS A 78 14.26 -27.98 -6.14
N ILE A 79 14.40 -28.18 -7.45
CA ILE A 79 14.37 -29.55 -7.97
C ILE A 79 15.47 -30.27 -7.19
N LYS A 80 15.07 -31.07 -6.19
CA LYS A 80 15.92 -32.10 -5.60
C LYS A 80 16.16 -33.14 -6.68
N ASP A 81 17.44 -33.46 -6.87
CA ASP A 81 18.04 -34.71 -7.34
C ASP A 81 17.16 -35.68 -8.14
#